data_AF-A0A6G8PU33-F1
#
_entry.id   AF-A0A6G8PU33-F1
#
_cell.length_a   1.000
_cell.length_b   1.000
_cell.length_c   1.000
_cell.angle_alpha   90.00
_cell.angle_beta   90.00
_cell.angle_gamma   90.00
#
_symmetry.space_group_name_H-M   'P 1'
#
loop_
_entity.id
_entity.type
_entity.pdbx_description
1 polymer ?
#
loop_
_entity_poly.entity_id
_entity_poly.type
_entity_poly.pdbx_seq_one_letter_code
_entity_poly.pdbx_strand_id
1 'polypeptide(L)'
;MLAGLFGALYLAFRDRAAAVLLSLAFLGWLAHALTYGVEDYYVFLIPAYVILSLFVAVGVGAALRRAGSSAARLVGSPTPRAALMLAVCGLALAIPLLGARETYAAEDRSGEDFGRRTIEAVAEGVAPNATVLHHRSSLWYMVLVEDRRRDLTLMDPFKTSWLRYEDVVWPDGPNAAEAAERYGTGDISGVEAARRAAQKGPVYLLDHDLLGQVVGTDTFVEAGFRMVPVDEGVGLYELVPEGGEPSGAASDER
;
A
#
# COMPACT_ATOMS: atom_id res chain seq x y z
N MET A 1 11.82 -22.87 1.48
CA MET A 1 12.98 -22.63 2.36
C MET A 1 14.12 -23.64 2.16
N LEU A 2 13.95 -24.93 2.46
CA LEU A 2 15.04 -25.93 2.36
C LEU A 2 15.65 -26.06 0.96
N ALA A 3 14.82 -26.05 -0.10
CA ALA A 3 15.30 -26.07 -1.48
C ALA A 3 16.13 -24.82 -1.83
N GLY A 4 15.76 -23.66 -1.28
CA GLY A 4 16.50 -22.41 -1.45
C GLY A 4 17.87 -22.48 -0.78
N LEU A 5 17.93 -22.92 0.48
CA LEU A 5 19.19 -23.13 1.18
C LEU A 5 20.11 -24.10 0.42
N PHE A 6 19.56 -25.22 -0.06
CA PHE A 6 20.31 -26.18 -0.86
C PHE A 6 20.83 -25.56 -2.16
N GLY A 7 20.03 -24.77 -2.86
CA GLY A 7 20.45 -24.07 -4.07
C GLY A 7 21.55 -23.04 -3.83
N ALA A 8 21.46 -22.25 -2.75
CA ALA A 8 22.49 -21.30 -2.35
C ALA A 8 23.82 -22.02 -2.05
N LEU A 9 23.78 -23.11 -1.29
CA LEU A 9 24.95 -23.95 -1.02
C LEU A 9 25.50 -24.58 -2.31
N TYR A 10 24.64 -25.08 -3.18
CA TYR A 10 25.05 -25.65 -4.47
C TYR A 10 25.78 -24.62 -5.33
N LEU A 11 25.28 -23.38 -5.41
CA LEU A 11 25.97 -22.28 -6.09
C LEU A 11 27.32 -21.99 -5.44
N ALA A 12 27.41 -21.93 -4.10
CA ALA A 12 28.68 -21.66 -3.42
C ALA A 12 29.80 -22.65 -3.81
N PHE A 13 29.46 -23.89 -4.17
CA PHE A 13 30.42 -24.88 -4.65
C PHE A 13 30.63 -24.89 -6.17
N ARG A 14 29.66 -24.46 -6.97
CA ARG A 14 29.69 -24.59 -8.45
C ARG A 14 29.92 -23.28 -9.19
N ASP A 15 29.44 -22.18 -8.64
CA ASP A 15 29.57 -20.84 -9.19
C ASP A 15 29.61 -19.83 -8.03
N ARG A 16 30.83 -19.61 -7.52
CA ARG A 16 31.07 -18.72 -6.39
C ARG A 16 30.69 -17.27 -6.71
N ALA A 17 30.85 -16.85 -7.96
CA ALA A 17 30.53 -15.49 -8.37
C ALA A 17 29.01 -15.25 -8.27
N ALA A 18 28.21 -16.15 -8.85
CA ALA A 18 26.75 -16.10 -8.72
C ALA A 18 26.29 -16.22 -7.26
N ALA A 19 26.92 -17.12 -6.48
CA ALA A 19 26.60 -17.29 -5.06
C ALA A 19 26.81 -16.00 -4.26
N VAL A 20 27.98 -15.35 -4.42
CA VAL A 20 28.30 -14.10 -3.75
C VAL A 20 27.36 -12.98 -4.18
N LEU A 21 27.15 -12.79 -5.49
CA LEU A 21 26.28 -11.75 -6.02
C LEU A 21 24.86 -11.87 -5.45
N LEU A 22 24.25 -13.05 -5.57
CA LEU A 22 22.89 -13.29 -5.11
C LEU A 22 22.78 -13.21 -3.59
N SER A 23 23.77 -13.73 -2.85
CA SER A 23 23.71 -13.70 -1.38
C SER A 23 23.88 -12.29 -0.84
N LEU A 24 24.79 -11.49 -1.41
CA LEU A 24 24.95 -10.08 -1.02
C LEU A 24 23.71 -9.27 -1.37
N ALA A 25 23.12 -9.47 -2.55
CA ALA A 25 21.87 -8.82 -2.92
C ALA A 25 20.73 -9.23 -1.98
N PHE A 26 20.58 -10.52 -1.70
CA PHE A 26 19.54 -11.04 -0.80
C PHE A 26 19.68 -10.46 0.61
N LEU A 27 20.88 -10.55 1.19
CA LEU A 27 21.14 -10.04 2.54
C LEU A 27 21.04 -8.52 2.60
N GLY A 28 21.47 -7.81 1.56
CA GLY A 28 21.36 -6.36 1.47
C GLY A 28 19.90 -5.91 1.46
N TRP A 29 19.06 -6.51 0.62
CA TRP A 29 17.62 -6.21 0.58
C TRP A 29 16.90 -6.63 1.85
N LEU A 30 17.24 -7.79 2.42
CA LEU A 30 16.67 -8.25 3.67
C LEU A 30 17.03 -7.30 4.83
N ALA A 31 18.31 -6.94 4.96
CA ALA A 31 18.76 -5.99 5.97
C ALA A 31 18.11 -4.63 5.78
N HIS A 32 18.00 -4.15 4.53
CA HIS A 32 17.30 -2.91 4.22
C HIS A 32 15.84 -2.98 4.68
N ALA A 33 15.08 -3.99 4.26
CA ALA A 33 13.67 -4.14 4.65
C ALA A 33 13.49 -4.20 6.17
N LEU A 34 14.37 -4.88 6.90
CA LEU A 34 14.28 -5.00 8.37
C LEU A 34 14.69 -3.72 9.13
N THR A 35 15.49 -2.84 8.51
CA THR A 35 16.04 -1.64 9.17
C THR A 35 15.42 -0.34 8.69
N TYR A 36 14.72 -0.34 7.55
CA TYR A 36 14.17 0.86 6.92
C TYR A 36 13.08 1.56 7.75
N GLY A 37 12.42 0.83 8.66
CA GLY A 37 11.60 1.42 9.72
C GLY A 37 10.30 2.09 9.24
N VAL A 38 9.83 1.78 8.03
CA VAL A 38 8.55 2.25 7.50
C VAL A 38 7.48 1.17 7.66
N GLU A 39 6.21 1.59 7.70
CA GLU A 39 5.06 0.69 7.85
C GLU A 39 5.00 -0.34 6.71
N ASP A 40 5.23 0.09 5.47
CA ASP A 40 5.19 -0.75 4.28
C ASP A 40 6.52 -1.49 3.99
N TYR A 41 7.26 -1.87 5.04
CA TYR A 41 8.59 -2.49 4.89
C TYR A 41 8.55 -3.79 4.07
N TYR A 42 7.42 -4.49 4.05
CA TYR A 42 7.22 -5.76 3.35
C TYR A 42 7.37 -5.63 1.82
N VAL A 43 7.10 -4.45 1.24
CA VAL A 43 7.33 -4.19 -0.19
C VAL A 43 8.82 -4.33 -0.54
N PHE A 44 9.71 -3.97 0.39
CA PHE A 44 11.16 -4.09 0.21
C PHE A 44 11.66 -5.53 0.33
N LEU A 45 10.81 -6.50 0.71
CA LEU A 45 11.12 -7.92 0.66
C LEU A 45 10.93 -8.53 -0.73
N ILE A 46 10.26 -7.84 -1.68
CA ILE A 46 10.04 -8.35 -3.05
C ILE A 46 11.36 -8.80 -3.71
N PRO A 47 12.44 -7.98 -3.73
CA PRO A 47 13.71 -8.41 -4.30
C PRO A 47 14.31 -9.63 -3.58
N ALA A 48 14.18 -9.71 -2.26
CA ALA A 48 14.66 -10.84 -1.48
C ALA A 48 13.88 -12.13 -1.82
N TYR A 49 12.56 -12.05 -2.02
CA TYR A 49 11.74 -13.18 -2.48
C TYR A 49 12.10 -13.64 -3.89
N VAL A 50 12.39 -12.71 -4.81
CA VAL A 50 12.87 -13.06 -6.17
C VAL A 50 14.17 -13.84 -6.08
N ILE A 51 15.15 -13.35 -5.30
CA ILE A 51 16.45 -14.03 -5.17
C ILE A 51 16.31 -15.39 -4.48
N LEU A 52 15.47 -15.48 -3.44
CA LEU A 52 15.15 -16.75 -2.80
C LEU A 52 14.53 -17.74 -3.80
N SER A 53 13.67 -17.27 -4.70
CA SER A 53 13.05 -18.09 -5.75
C SER A 53 14.08 -18.60 -6.76
N LEU A 54 15.09 -17.79 -7.09
CA LEU A 54 16.24 -18.24 -7.90
C LEU A 54 17.05 -19.32 -7.19
N PHE A 55 17.32 -19.16 -5.89
CA PHE A 55 17.98 -20.21 -5.12
C PHE A 55 17.15 -21.50 -5.09
N VAL A 56 15.83 -21.41 -4.91
CA VAL A 56 14.93 -22.57 -4.97
C VAL A 56 15.03 -23.25 -6.34
N ALA A 57 14.98 -22.49 -7.44
CA ALA A 57 15.09 -23.03 -8.79
C ALA A 57 16.42 -23.77 -9.02
N VAL A 58 17.53 -23.20 -8.55
CA VAL A 58 18.85 -23.87 -8.62
C VAL A 58 18.88 -25.14 -7.78
N GLY A 59 18.35 -25.11 -6.55
CA GLY A 59 18.30 -26.26 -5.66
C GLY A 59 17.46 -27.40 -6.23
N VAL A 60 16.27 -27.09 -6.75
CA VAL A 60 15.40 -28.05 -7.44
C VAL A 60 16.10 -28.61 -8.68
N GLY A 61 16.71 -27.77 -9.51
CA GLY A 61 17.45 -28.23 -10.69
C GLY A 61 18.64 -29.14 -10.36
N ALA A 62 19.38 -28.84 -9.30
CA ALA A 62 20.47 -29.68 -8.81
C ALA A 62 19.97 -31.03 -8.28
N ALA A 63 18.87 -31.03 -7.54
CA ALA A 63 18.22 -32.25 -7.03
C ALA A 63 17.71 -33.13 -8.19
N LEU A 64 17.04 -32.53 -9.18
CA LEU A 64 16.54 -33.23 -10.37
C LEU A 64 17.68 -33.86 -11.19
N ARG A 65 18.80 -33.15 -11.42
CA ARG A 65 19.96 -33.73 -12.10
C ARG A 65 20.52 -34.94 -11.36
N ARG A 66 20.59 -34.87 -10.02
CA ARG A 66 21.08 -35.97 -9.20
C ARG A 66 20.11 -37.14 -9.20
N ALA A 67 18.80 -36.89 -9.08
CA ALA A 67 17.75 -37.89 -9.19
C ALA A 67 17.81 -38.61 -10.56
N GLY A 68 17.98 -37.85 -11.66
CA GLY A 68 18.13 -38.41 -13.00
C GLY A 68 19.37 -39.28 -13.18
N SER A 69 20.48 -38.94 -12.50
CA SER A 69 21.70 -39.75 -12.50
C SER A 69 21.56 -41.04 -11.67
N SER A 70 20.83 -40.99 -10.56
CA SER A 70 20.53 -42.18 -9.74
C SER A 70 19.52 -43.10 -10.43
N ALA A 71 18.48 -42.52 -11.05
CA ALA A 71 17.48 -43.26 -11.82
C ALA A 71 18.12 -44.00 -13.00
N ALA A 72 19.15 -43.41 -13.64
CA ALA A 72 19.92 -44.07 -14.70
C ALA A 72 20.60 -45.37 -14.25
N ARG A 73 20.96 -45.47 -12.96
CA ARG A 73 21.63 -46.64 -12.37
C ARG A 73 20.64 -47.72 -11.93
N LEU A 74 19.42 -47.32 -11.60
CA LEU A 74 18.38 -48.19 -11.04
C LEU A 74 17.43 -48.74 -12.12
N VAL A 75 17.21 -47.97 -13.18
CA VAL A 75 16.24 -48.28 -14.24
C VAL A 75 16.98 -48.43 -15.55
N GLY A 76 17.10 -49.67 -16.03
CA GLY A 76 17.89 -50.01 -17.22
C GLY A 76 17.27 -49.57 -18.55
N SER A 77 15.96 -49.27 -18.60
CA SER A 77 15.27 -48.86 -19.83
C SER A 77 14.94 -47.36 -19.86
N PRO A 78 15.04 -46.71 -21.05
CA PRO A 78 14.90 -45.26 -21.18
C PRO A 78 13.48 -44.74 -20.91
N THR A 79 12.45 -45.52 -21.25
CA THR A 79 11.04 -45.13 -21.13
C THR A 79 10.58 -44.91 -19.68
N PRO A 80 10.70 -45.88 -18.75
CA PRO A 80 10.33 -45.66 -17.34
C PRO A 80 11.18 -44.60 -16.64
N ARG A 81 12.43 -44.41 -17.07
CA ARG A 81 13.29 -43.33 -16.58
C ARG A 81 12.73 -41.95 -16.97
N ALA A 82 12.33 -41.78 -18.22
CA ALA A 82 11.72 -40.53 -18.69
C ALA A 82 10.40 -40.26 -17.96
N ALA A 83 9.56 -41.28 -17.79
CA ALA A 83 8.30 -41.17 -17.05
C ALA A 83 8.53 -40.74 -15.58
N LEU A 84 9.50 -41.34 -14.90
CA LEU A 84 9.87 -40.96 -13.53
C LEU A 84 10.34 -39.50 -13.45
N MET A 85 11.18 -39.05 -14.38
CA MET A 85 11.65 -37.66 -14.40
C MET A 85 10.52 -36.67 -14.68
N LEU A 86 9.62 -36.99 -15.61
CA LEU A 86 8.44 -36.18 -15.86
C LEU A 86 7.54 -36.09 -14.62
N ALA A 87 7.35 -37.20 -13.90
CA ALA A 87 6.58 -37.21 -12.66
C ALA A 87 7.22 -36.34 -11.56
N VAL A 88 8.54 -36.43 -11.36
CA VAL A 88 9.24 -35.61 -10.36
C VAL A 88 9.23 -34.12 -10.75
N CYS A 89 9.43 -33.80 -12.02
CA CYS A 89 9.30 -32.42 -12.52
C CYS A 89 7.86 -31.90 -12.35
N GLY A 90 6.87 -32.71 -12.68
CA GLY A 90 5.46 -32.39 -12.49
C GLY A 90 5.14 -32.11 -11.03
N LEU A 91 5.64 -32.93 -10.10
CA LEU A 91 5.46 -32.72 -8.66
C LEU A 91 6.17 -31.45 -8.18
N ALA A 92 7.39 -31.18 -8.65
CA ALA A 92 8.14 -29.98 -8.30
C ALA A 92 7.43 -28.69 -8.74
N LEU A 93 6.69 -28.73 -9.85
CA LEU A 93 5.84 -27.63 -10.32
C LEU A 93 4.48 -27.59 -9.62
N ALA A 94 3.90 -28.74 -9.30
CA ALA A 94 2.59 -28.82 -8.65
C ALA A 94 2.62 -28.27 -7.22
N ILE A 95 3.68 -28.56 -6.44
CA ILE A 95 3.79 -28.15 -5.04
C ILE A 95 3.61 -26.62 -4.83
N PRO A 96 4.33 -25.72 -5.53
CA PRO A 96 4.14 -24.27 -5.35
C PRO A 96 2.80 -23.77 -5.89
N LEU A 97 2.11 -24.56 -6.74
CA LEU A 97 0.78 -24.24 -7.25
C LEU A 97 -0.34 -24.77 -6.34
N LEU A 98 -0.02 -25.61 -5.35
CA LEU A 98 -0.99 -26.02 -4.34
C LEU A 98 -1.40 -24.79 -3.52
N GLY A 99 -2.70 -24.54 -3.41
CA GLY A 99 -3.20 -23.37 -2.71
C GLY A 99 -3.18 -22.09 -3.55
N ALA A 100 -2.61 -22.10 -4.77
CA ALA A 100 -2.45 -20.86 -5.55
C ALA A 100 -3.79 -20.20 -5.88
N ARG A 101 -4.85 -20.99 -6.09
CA ARG A 101 -6.20 -20.47 -6.32
C ARG A 101 -6.76 -19.83 -5.05
N GLU A 102 -6.60 -20.50 -3.91
CA GLU A 102 -7.07 -20.04 -2.61
C GLU A 102 -6.33 -18.77 -2.19
N THR A 103 -5.00 -18.74 -2.35
CA THR A 103 -4.18 -17.55 -2.11
C THR A 103 -4.56 -16.43 -3.08
N TYR A 104 -4.71 -16.71 -4.37
CA TYR A 104 -5.16 -15.71 -5.33
C TYR A 104 -6.52 -15.13 -4.92
N ALA A 105 -7.50 -15.97 -4.58
CA ALA A 105 -8.82 -15.51 -4.17
C ALA A 105 -8.81 -14.73 -2.84
N ALA A 106 -7.93 -15.09 -1.91
CA ALA A 106 -7.78 -14.36 -0.63
C ALA A 106 -7.15 -12.98 -0.81
N GLU A 107 -6.29 -12.82 -1.82
CA GLU A 107 -5.58 -11.58 -2.14
C GLU A 107 -6.20 -10.83 -3.34
N ASP A 108 -7.31 -11.31 -3.89
CA ASP A 108 -7.96 -10.70 -5.05
C ASP A 108 -8.66 -9.40 -4.64
N ARG A 109 -8.02 -8.28 -5.00
CA ARG A 109 -8.53 -6.92 -4.78
C ARG A 109 -9.18 -6.34 -6.04
N SER A 110 -9.49 -7.15 -7.06
CA SER A 110 -10.03 -6.66 -8.35
C SER A 110 -11.41 -6.01 -8.25
N GLY A 111 -12.19 -6.37 -7.23
CA GLY A 111 -13.47 -5.74 -6.92
C GLY A 111 -13.36 -4.53 -5.98
N GLU A 112 -12.17 -4.19 -5.49
CA GLU A 112 -12.00 -3.08 -4.56
C GLU A 112 -11.96 -1.74 -5.30
N ASP A 113 -13.06 -1.02 -5.19
CA ASP A 113 -13.28 0.29 -5.81
C ASP A 113 -13.23 1.44 -4.79
N PHE A 114 -12.63 1.23 -3.61
CA PHE A 114 -12.64 2.18 -2.50
C PHE A 114 -12.18 3.59 -2.93
N GLY A 115 -11.11 3.66 -3.73
CA GLY A 115 -10.60 4.94 -4.25
C GLY A 115 -11.59 5.65 -5.18
N ARG A 116 -12.38 4.90 -5.97
CA ARG A 116 -13.46 5.44 -6.81
C ARG A 116 -14.63 5.90 -5.94
N ARG A 117 -15.11 5.07 -5.00
CA ARG A 117 -16.19 5.44 -4.08
C ARG A 117 -15.85 6.68 -3.27
N THR A 118 -14.60 6.81 -2.84
CA THR A 118 -14.08 8.02 -2.16
C THR A 118 -14.22 9.27 -3.03
N ILE A 119 -13.84 9.18 -4.31
CA ILE A 119 -13.98 10.30 -5.26
C ILE A 119 -15.45 10.67 -5.41
N GLU A 120 -16.34 9.71 -5.63
CA GLU A 120 -17.76 10.00 -5.83
C GLU A 120 -18.41 10.59 -4.57
N ALA A 121 -18.12 10.03 -3.38
CA ALA A 121 -18.61 10.55 -2.12
C ALA A 121 -18.17 12.00 -1.87
N VAL A 122 -16.92 12.36 -2.16
CA VAL A 122 -16.45 13.75 -2.06
C VAL A 122 -17.08 14.61 -3.15
N ALA A 123 -17.18 14.11 -4.38
CA ALA A 123 -17.72 14.87 -5.49
C ALA A 123 -19.20 15.22 -5.32
N GLU A 124 -19.98 14.35 -4.70
CA GLU A 124 -21.42 14.50 -4.51
C GLU A 124 -21.78 15.07 -3.13
N GLY A 125 -21.05 14.69 -2.08
CA GLY A 125 -21.40 15.01 -0.68
C GLY A 125 -20.73 16.26 -0.09
N VAL A 126 -19.67 16.80 -0.72
CA VAL A 126 -18.97 17.98 -0.18
C VAL A 126 -19.57 19.27 -0.75
N ALA A 127 -19.85 20.25 0.11
CA ALA A 127 -20.37 21.56 -0.30
C ALA A 127 -19.42 22.31 -1.28
N PRO A 128 -19.95 23.18 -2.16
CA PRO A 128 -19.12 23.97 -3.08
C PRO A 128 -18.13 24.88 -2.35
N ASN A 129 -16.92 25.02 -2.89
CA ASN A 129 -15.82 25.82 -2.31
C ASN A 129 -15.39 25.42 -0.89
N ALA A 130 -15.69 24.19 -0.47
CA ALA A 130 -15.29 23.66 0.82
C ALA A 130 -13.80 23.28 0.85
N THR A 131 -13.26 23.12 2.06
CA THR A 131 -11.95 22.52 2.28
C THR A 131 -12.09 21.06 2.69
N VAL A 132 -11.33 20.17 2.07
CA VAL A 132 -11.28 18.75 2.42
C VAL A 132 -9.90 18.42 2.97
N LEU A 133 -9.85 18.07 4.25
CA LEU A 133 -8.69 17.50 4.90
C LEU A 133 -8.61 16.02 4.56
N HIS A 134 -7.51 15.60 3.98
CA HIS A 134 -7.30 14.22 3.53
C HIS A 134 -5.84 13.82 3.71
N HIS A 135 -5.55 12.53 3.63
CA HIS A 135 -4.18 12.03 3.67
C HIS A 135 -3.96 11.02 2.57
N ARG A 136 -2.96 11.22 1.70
CA ARG A 136 -2.60 10.25 0.62
C ARG A 136 -3.78 9.65 -0.17
N SER A 137 -4.86 10.42 -0.34
CA SER A 137 -6.10 9.91 -0.95
C SER A 137 -6.15 10.10 -2.47
N SER A 138 -7.15 9.50 -3.11
CA SER A 138 -7.41 9.58 -4.55
C SER A 138 -7.95 10.94 -5.03
N LEU A 139 -8.16 11.92 -4.14
CA LEU A 139 -8.76 13.21 -4.51
C LEU A 139 -7.90 14.05 -5.47
N TRP A 140 -6.58 13.86 -5.46
CA TRP A 140 -5.70 14.47 -6.46
C TRP A 140 -6.04 14.03 -7.87
N TYR A 141 -6.43 12.76 -8.06
CA TYR A 141 -6.85 12.25 -9.36
C TYR A 141 -8.13 12.94 -9.84
N MET A 142 -9.09 13.15 -8.94
CA MET A 142 -10.35 13.86 -9.24
C MET A 142 -10.10 15.26 -9.82
N VAL A 143 -9.23 16.06 -9.19
CA VAL A 143 -9.01 17.45 -9.61
C VAL A 143 -8.02 17.59 -10.77
N LEU A 144 -6.96 16.78 -10.80
CA LEU A 144 -5.89 16.88 -11.80
C LEU A 144 -6.19 16.10 -13.09
N VAL A 145 -6.81 14.92 -12.97
CA VAL A 145 -7.04 14.01 -14.11
C VAL A 145 -8.48 14.06 -14.59
N GLU A 146 -9.46 14.05 -13.68
CA GLU A 146 -10.89 14.06 -14.08
C GLU A 146 -11.45 15.48 -14.33
N ASP A 147 -10.72 16.54 -13.95
CA ASP A 147 -11.20 17.92 -14.03
C ASP A 147 -12.55 18.14 -13.30
N ARG A 148 -12.72 17.46 -12.17
CA ARG A 148 -13.91 17.55 -11.32
C ARG A 148 -13.60 18.29 -10.03
N ARG A 149 -14.61 19.00 -9.51
CA ARG A 149 -14.55 19.68 -8.21
C ARG A 149 -13.33 20.58 -8.02
N ARG A 150 -12.94 21.29 -9.08
CA ARG A 150 -11.89 22.32 -9.03
C ARG A 150 -12.27 23.56 -8.19
N ASP A 151 -13.45 23.57 -7.61
CA ASP A 151 -13.87 24.53 -6.60
C ASP A 151 -13.30 24.22 -5.20
N LEU A 152 -12.93 22.97 -4.92
CA LEU A 152 -12.53 22.53 -3.58
C LEU A 152 -11.11 22.98 -3.20
N THR A 153 -10.84 23.15 -1.91
CA THR A 153 -9.47 23.21 -1.40
C THR A 153 -9.10 21.85 -0.82
N LEU A 154 -8.16 21.14 -1.44
CA LEU A 154 -7.68 19.86 -0.92
C LEU A 154 -6.44 20.10 -0.07
N MET A 155 -6.41 19.56 1.15
CA MET A 155 -5.32 19.78 2.09
C MET A 155 -4.92 18.50 2.81
N ASP A 156 -3.63 18.20 2.83
CA ASP A 156 -3.05 17.13 3.64
C ASP A 156 -2.19 17.74 4.74
N PRO A 157 -2.75 18.06 5.93
CA PRO A 157 -1.98 18.63 7.04
C PRO A 157 -1.23 17.55 7.85
N PHE A 158 -1.46 16.27 7.60
CA PHE A 158 -1.07 15.20 8.52
C PHE A 158 0.41 14.82 8.40
N LYS A 159 0.96 14.04 9.34
CA LYS A 159 2.37 13.65 9.28
C LYS A 159 2.63 12.64 8.15
N THR A 160 3.54 12.94 7.22
CA THR A 160 4.10 11.96 6.26
C THR A 160 5.53 11.57 6.65
N SER A 161 5.96 10.37 6.25
CA SER A 161 7.35 9.89 6.40
C SER A 161 8.36 10.56 5.43
N TRP A 162 7.90 11.44 4.53
CA TRP A 162 8.70 12.08 3.48
C TRP A 162 8.64 13.61 3.53
N LEU A 163 9.69 14.28 3.02
CA LEU A 163 9.69 15.73 2.76
C LEU A 163 8.58 16.07 1.76
N ARG A 164 7.65 16.94 2.18
CA ARG A 164 6.59 17.49 1.33
C ARG A 164 7.16 18.66 0.55
N TYR A 165 7.10 18.58 -0.77
CA TYR A 165 7.66 19.63 -1.62
C TYR A 165 6.56 20.61 -2.04
N GLU A 166 5.43 20.14 -2.59
CA GLU A 166 4.40 21.02 -3.20
C GLU A 166 2.97 20.43 -3.14
N ASP A 167 2.78 19.28 -2.50
CA ASP A 167 1.55 18.46 -2.51
C ASP A 167 0.73 18.56 -1.21
N VAL A 168 0.88 19.66 -0.48
CA VAL A 168 0.19 19.88 0.81
C VAL A 168 -1.18 20.51 0.62
N VAL A 169 -1.30 21.42 -0.34
CA VAL A 169 -2.52 22.20 -0.59
C VAL A 169 -2.74 22.40 -2.08
N TRP A 170 -3.90 21.99 -2.57
CA TRP A 170 -4.43 22.35 -3.88
C TRP A 170 -5.39 23.54 -3.76
N PRO A 171 -5.44 24.49 -4.72
CA PRO A 171 -4.67 24.56 -5.97
C PRO A 171 -3.35 25.34 -5.88
N ASP A 172 -3.06 25.95 -4.73
CA ASP A 172 -2.04 27.00 -4.62
C ASP A 172 -0.59 26.53 -4.77
N GLY A 173 -0.30 25.23 -4.61
CA GLY A 173 1.05 24.67 -4.68
C GLY A 173 2.10 25.33 -3.76
N PRO A 174 1.77 25.76 -2.51
CA PRO A 174 2.76 26.38 -1.64
C PRO A 174 3.81 25.36 -1.18
N ASN A 175 5.03 25.83 -0.90
CA ASN A 175 5.99 24.98 -0.19
C ASN A 175 5.52 24.71 1.26
N ALA A 176 6.16 23.76 1.95
CA ALA A 176 5.73 23.35 3.29
C ALA A 176 5.69 24.49 4.32
N ALA A 177 6.62 25.45 4.27
CA ALA A 177 6.66 26.57 5.20
C ALA A 177 5.53 27.57 4.92
N GLU A 178 5.30 27.91 3.66
CA GLU A 178 4.19 28.76 3.22
C GLU A 178 2.83 28.11 3.52
N ALA A 179 2.71 26.80 3.31
CA ALA A 179 1.52 26.04 3.66
C ALA A 179 1.24 26.10 5.17
N ALA A 180 2.28 25.90 5.99
CA ALA A 180 2.15 25.97 7.44
C ALA A 180 1.71 27.37 7.91
N GLU A 181 2.31 28.42 7.35
CA GLU A 181 1.99 29.80 7.69
C GLU A 181 0.58 30.19 7.25
N ARG A 182 0.16 29.84 6.02
CA ARG A 182 -1.10 30.28 5.42
C ARG A 182 -2.28 29.41 5.82
N TYR A 183 -2.07 28.10 5.87
CA TYR A 183 -3.12 27.09 6.01
C TYR A 183 -3.07 26.35 7.34
N GLY A 184 -2.07 26.57 8.19
CA GLY A 184 -1.99 25.90 9.49
C GLY A 184 -1.49 24.46 9.42
N THR A 185 -0.91 24.03 8.30
CA THR A 185 -0.41 22.65 8.08
C THR A 185 0.87 22.33 8.85
N GLY A 186 1.39 23.26 9.66
CA GLY A 186 2.48 23.00 10.60
C GLY A 186 2.04 22.17 11.80
N ASP A 187 0.73 22.18 12.09
CA ASP A 187 0.09 21.28 13.03
C ASP A 187 -0.23 19.95 12.34
N ILE A 188 0.55 18.92 12.67
CA ILE A 188 0.42 17.58 12.08
C ILE A 188 -0.84 16.83 12.52
N SER A 189 -1.60 17.37 13.48
CA SER A 189 -2.92 16.83 13.84
C SER A 189 -4.02 17.28 12.86
N GLY A 190 -3.77 18.32 12.07
CA GLY A 190 -4.77 18.92 11.18
C GLY A 190 -5.81 19.81 11.86
N VAL A 191 -5.76 19.97 13.19
CA VAL A 191 -6.72 20.80 13.95
C VAL A 191 -6.59 22.28 13.59
N GLU A 192 -5.37 22.83 13.56
CA GLU A 192 -5.15 24.23 13.19
C GLU A 192 -5.57 24.49 11.74
N ALA A 193 -5.32 23.53 10.85
CA ALA A 193 -5.79 23.58 9.48
C ALA A 193 -7.32 23.62 9.38
N ALA A 194 -8.02 22.75 10.12
CA ALA A 194 -9.48 22.76 10.19
C ALA A 194 -10.01 24.10 10.72
N ARG A 195 -9.42 24.64 11.80
CA ARG A 195 -9.85 25.93 12.39
C ARG A 195 -9.73 27.09 11.42
N ARG A 196 -8.63 27.16 10.67
CA ARG A 196 -8.42 28.22 9.68
C ARG A 196 -9.32 28.07 8.47
N ALA A 197 -9.52 26.85 8.01
CA ALA A 197 -10.42 26.56 6.90
C ALA A 197 -11.88 26.90 7.25
N ALA A 198 -12.32 26.58 8.48
CA ALA A 198 -13.68 26.82 8.96
C ALA A 198 -14.06 28.31 9.03
N GLN A 199 -13.08 29.22 9.09
CA GLN A 199 -13.32 30.66 9.01
C GLN A 199 -13.75 31.13 7.61
N LYS A 200 -13.47 30.33 6.57
CA LYS A 200 -13.70 30.68 5.16
C LYS A 200 -14.89 29.92 4.56
N GLY A 201 -15.20 28.75 5.07
CA GLY A 201 -16.30 27.92 4.57
C GLY A 201 -16.35 26.54 5.22
N PRO A 202 -17.19 25.64 4.69
CA PRO A 202 -17.34 24.28 5.17
C PRO A 202 -16.01 23.50 5.13
N VAL A 203 -15.80 22.65 6.13
CA VAL A 203 -14.62 21.80 6.24
C VAL A 203 -15.05 20.36 6.37
N TYR A 204 -14.40 19.49 5.61
CA TYR A 204 -14.63 18.06 5.63
C TYR A 204 -13.34 17.34 5.96
N LEU A 205 -13.47 16.18 6.61
CA LEU A 205 -12.41 15.26 6.92
C LEU A 205 -12.69 13.94 6.19
N LEU A 206 -11.71 13.49 5.42
CA LEU A 206 -11.69 12.15 4.85
C LEU A 206 -10.81 11.25 5.71
N ASP A 207 -11.41 10.66 6.74
CA ASP A 207 -10.77 9.75 7.70
C ASP A 207 -10.91 8.30 7.23
N HIS A 208 -10.00 7.87 6.37
CA HIS A 208 -9.85 6.45 6.04
C HIS A 208 -8.91 5.82 7.08
N ASP A 209 -9.07 4.52 7.38
CA ASP A 209 -8.44 3.73 8.46
C ASP A 209 -7.00 4.11 8.89
N LEU A 210 -6.17 4.63 7.98
CA LEU A 210 -4.82 5.13 8.26
C LEU A 210 -4.79 6.41 9.12
N LEU A 211 -5.74 7.33 8.95
CA LEU A 211 -5.81 8.59 9.71
C LEU A 211 -6.31 8.38 11.14
N GLY A 212 -7.33 7.54 11.33
CA GLY A 212 -7.81 7.12 12.65
C GLY A 212 -6.72 6.48 13.51
N GLN A 213 -5.71 5.83 12.92
CA GLN A 213 -4.55 5.30 13.65
C GLN A 213 -3.49 6.35 14.00
N VAL A 214 -3.41 7.46 13.25
CA VAL A 214 -2.34 8.47 13.39
C VAL A 214 -2.80 9.68 14.22
N VAL A 215 -4.04 10.11 14.06
CA VAL A 215 -4.59 11.32 14.68
C VAL A 215 -5.71 10.99 15.67
N GLY A 216 -6.43 9.87 15.48
CA GLY A 216 -7.58 9.50 16.30
C GLY A 216 -8.77 10.42 16.05
N THR A 217 -9.95 9.83 15.88
CA THR A 217 -11.21 10.57 15.63
C THR A 217 -11.53 11.59 16.73
N ASP A 218 -11.10 11.32 17.96
CA ASP A 218 -11.38 12.16 19.12
C ASP A 218 -10.61 13.49 19.08
N THR A 219 -9.52 13.59 18.32
CA THR A 219 -8.69 14.80 18.27
C THR A 219 -9.46 16.03 17.80
N PHE A 220 -10.33 15.88 16.80
CA PHE A 220 -11.17 16.99 16.34
C PHE A 220 -12.30 17.30 17.32
N VAL A 221 -12.84 16.28 17.99
CA VAL A 221 -13.88 16.45 19.02
C VAL A 221 -13.34 17.21 20.23
N GLU A 222 -12.18 16.82 20.75
CA GLU A 222 -11.47 17.53 21.82
C GLU A 222 -11.08 18.96 21.43
N ALA A 223 -10.88 19.20 20.13
CA ALA A 223 -10.56 20.52 19.60
C ALA A 223 -11.78 21.45 19.40
N GLY A 224 -13.00 20.99 19.71
CA GLY A 224 -14.23 21.77 19.60
C GLY A 224 -14.96 21.62 18.26
N PHE A 225 -14.75 20.51 17.54
CA PHE A 225 -15.53 20.17 16.35
C PHE A 225 -16.52 19.05 16.65
N ARG A 226 -17.70 19.15 16.05
CA ARG A 226 -18.63 18.04 15.90
C ARG A 226 -18.35 17.37 14.56
N MET A 227 -18.14 16.06 14.57
CA MET A 227 -18.01 15.28 13.34
C MET A 227 -19.39 14.79 12.91
N VAL A 228 -19.88 15.26 11.77
CA VAL A 228 -21.16 14.85 11.20
C VAL A 228 -20.89 13.91 10.02
N PRO A 229 -21.35 12.65 10.05
CA PRO A 229 -21.10 11.72 8.94
C PRO A 229 -21.82 12.20 7.67
N VAL A 230 -21.08 12.17 6.56
CA VAL A 230 -21.60 12.44 5.20
C VAL A 230 -21.68 11.13 4.43
N ASP A 231 -20.62 10.33 4.48
CA ASP A 231 -20.60 8.95 3.97
C ASP A 231 -19.68 8.09 4.85
N GLU A 232 -20.28 7.27 5.72
CA GLU A 232 -19.56 6.38 6.63
C GLU A 232 -18.80 5.27 5.88
N GLY A 233 -19.24 4.88 4.68
CA GLY A 233 -18.64 3.81 3.89
C GLY A 233 -17.24 4.15 3.37
N VAL A 234 -16.90 5.44 3.33
CA VAL A 234 -15.57 5.94 2.94
C VAL A 234 -14.91 6.82 4.02
N GLY A 235 -15.55 6.96 5.19
CA GLY A 235 -15.04 7.79 6.29
C GLY A 235 -15.06 9.29 6.01
N LEU A 236 -16.09 9.78 5.30
CA LEU A 236 -16.25 11.21 5.02
C LEU A 236 -17.12 11.88 6.08
N TYR A 237 -16.57 12.89 6.74
CA TYR A 237 -17.24 13.65 7.80
C TYR A 237 -17.18 15.15 7.51
N GLU A 238 -18.22 15.88 7.88
CA GLU A 238 -18.18 17.33 8.01
C GLU A 238 -17.68 17.71 9.41
N LEU A 239 -16.71 18.63 9.48
CA LEU A 239 -16.19 19.19 10.72
C LEU A 239 -16.92 20.49 11.03
N VAL A 240 -17.91 20.42 11.93
CA VAL A 240 -18.74 21.57 12.33
C VAL A 240 -18.19 22.17 13.62
N PRO A 241 -17.70 23.43 13.63
CA PRO A 241 -17.25 24.08 14.86
C PRO A 241 -18.37 24.17 15.93
N GLU A 242 -17.99 24.31 17.20
CA GLU A 242 -18.95 24.60 18.27
C GLU A 242 -19.89 25.77 17.93
N GLY A 243 -21.20 25.56 18.08
CA GLY A 243 -22.23 26.54 17.73
C GLY A 243 -22.51 26.69 16.23
N GLY A 244 -21.80 25.95 15.36
CA GLY A 244 -22.07 25.88 13.93
C GLY A 244 -23.21 24.93 13.57
N GLU A 245 -23.83 25.20 12.43
CA GLU A 245 -24.80 24.31 11.77
C GLU A 245 -24.12 23.54 10.64
N PRO A 246 -24.48 22.27 10.41
CA PRO A 246 -23.98 21.50 9.27
C PRO A 246 -24.37 22.16 7.94
N SER A 247 -23.48 22.08 6.95
CA SER A 247 -23.63 22.73 5.65
C SER A 247 -24.64 22.04 4.73
N GLY A 248 -25.11 20.85 5.13
CA GLY A 248 -26.18 20.14 4.46
C GLY A 248 -25.73 19.38 3.21
N ALA A 249 -25.36 18.12 3.40
CA ALA A 249 -25.49 17.06 2.40
C ALA A 249 -25.90 15.74 3.07
N ALA A 250 -26.92 15.81 3.94
CA ALA A 250 -27.68 14.63 4.34
C ALA A 250 -29.14 14.91 3.98
N SER A 251 -29.45 14.80 2.69
CA SER A 251 -30.82 14.54 2.28
C SER A 251 -31.17 13.11 2.67
N ASP A 252 -31.97 13.00 3.73
CA ASP A 252 -33.00 12.00 4.02
C ASP A 252 -32.69 10.50 3.97
N GLU A 253 -33.11 9.83 5.05
CA GLU A 253 -33.93 8.62 5.03
C GLU A 253 -34.05 7.90 3.66
N ARG A 254 -33.28 6.81 3.47
CA ARG A 254 -33.73 5.61 2.73
C ARG A 254 -33.09 4.34 3.27
#